data_AF-A0A1B6DLW0-F1
#
_entry.id   AF-A0A1B6DLW0-F1
#
_cell.length_a   1.000
_cell.length_b   1.000
_cell.length_c   1.000
_cell.angle_alpha   90.00
_cell.angle_beta   90.00
_cell.angle_gamma   90.00
#
_symmetry.space_group_name_H-M   'P 1'
#
loop_
_entity.id
_entity.type
_entity.pdbx_description
1 polymer ?
#
loop_
_entity_poly.entity_id
_entity_poly.type
_entity_poly.pdbx_seq_one_letter_code
_entity_poly.pdbx_strand_id
1 'polypeptide(L)'
;MLLHIFIIVILLNYCLCFSIDMSDGKTVINLGENLKKRLLSYPSGNGDDLINDLTDYYVYLNTVLRVPKEGYPEGHNVAEILKKHGGPPHILISINDDFIRKSYNYSEVEINHVHEVLQDTRQVWREITGGGNGYYHQS
;
A
#
# COMPACT_ATOMS: atom_id res chain seq x y z
N MET A 1 15.02 32.43 -15.18
CA MET A 1 15.64 31.15 -15.58
C MET A 1 15.88 30.21 -14.39
N LEU A 2 16.55 30.63 -13.31
CA LEU A 2 16.82 29.74 -12.15
C LEU A 2 15.56 29.24 -11.41
N LEU A 3 14.49 30.04 -11.34
CA LEU A 3 13.23 29.65 -10.70
C LEU A 3 12.54 28.47 -11.43
N HIS A 4 12.59 28.44 -12.77
CA HIS A 4 11.98 27.35 -13.55
C HIS A 4 12.76 26.05 -13.43
N ILE A 5 14.09 26.13 -13.29
CA ILE A 5 14.95 24.97 -13.04
C ILE A 5 14.62 24.38 -11.65
N PHE A 6 14.42 25.22 -10.63
CA PHE A 6 14.02 24.76 -9.29
C PHE A 6 12.64 24.07 -9.28
N ILE A 7 11.65 24.62 -9.99
CA ILE A 7 10.31 24.01 -10.09
C ILE A 7 10.38 22.68 -10.85
N ILE A 8 11.16 22.60 -11.94
CA ILE A 8 11.35 21.36 -12.70
C ILE A 8 12.07 20.30 -11.84
N VAL A 9 13.08 20.70 -11.06
CA VAL A 9 13.79 19.78 -10.16
C VAL A 9 12.89 19.31 -9.02
N ILE A 10 12.05 20.18 -8.44
CA ILE A 10 11.07 19.79 -7.41
C ILE A 10 10.02 18.83 -8.00
N LEU A 11 9.46 19.13 -9.19
CA LEU A 11 8.50 18.26 -9.87
C LEU A 11 9.12 16.92 -10.29
N LEU A 12 10.39 16.90 -10.73
CA LEU A 12 11.12 15.68 -11.03
C LEU A 12 11.43 14.87 -9.76
N ASN A 13 11.68 15.53 -8.63
CA ASN A 13 11.93 14.85 -7.35
C ASN A 13 10.64 14.26 -6.75
N TYR A 14 9.49 14.92 -6.92
CA TYR A 14 8.18 14.33 -6.61
C TYR A 14 7.78 13.19 -7.57
N CYS A 15 8.29 13.17 -8.79
CA CYS A 15 7.94 12.18 -9.80
C CYS A 15 8.88 10.95 -9.83
N LEU A 16 10.00 10.99 -9.11
CA LEU A 16 10.93 9.87 -8.92
C LEU A 16 10.57 8.96 -7.74
N CYS A 17 9.38 9.11 -7.15
CA CYS A 17 8.74 7.98 -6.48
C CYS A 17 8.57 6.90 -7.52
N PHE A 18 9.50 5.93 -7.52
CA PHE A 18 9.52 4.74 -8.34
C PHE A 18 8.17 4.06 -8.16
N SER A 19 7.21 4.43 -8.99
CA SER A 19 5.85 3.93 -8.90
C SER A 19 5.95 2.51 -9.41
N ILE A 20 5.97 1.55 -8.49
CA ILE A 20 5.80 0.14 -8.83
C ILE A 20 4.61 0.09 -9.79
N ASP A 21 4.81 -0.42 -11.00
CA ASP A 21 3.75 -0.52 -11.99
C ASP A 21 2.74 -1.59 -11.51
N MET A 22 1.75 -1.12 -10.76
CA MET A 22 0.68 -1.92 -10.18
C MET A 22 -0.51 -2.09 -11.15
N SER A 23 -0.28 -1.97 -12.45
CA SER A 23 -1.28 -2.26 -13.49
C SER A 23 -1.59 -3.75 -13.64
N ASP A 24 -0.67 -4.63 -13.21
CA ASP A 24 -0.83 -6.09 -13.22
C ASP A 24 -1.17 -6.64 -11.83
N GLY A 25 -2.26 -7.40 -11.73
CA GLY A 25 -2.71 -8.00 -10.48
C GLY A 25 -1.73 -9.00 -9.91
N LYS A 26 -0.91 -9.66 -10.74
CA LYS A 26 0.16 -10.55 -10.25
C LYS A 26 1.26 -9.76 -9.55
N THR A 27 1.64 -8.59 -10.05
CA THR A 27 2.60 -7.69 -9.40
C THR A 27 2.10 -7.28 -8.02
N VAL A 28 0.83 -6.87 -7.92
CA VAL A 28 0.23 -6.44 -6.65
C VAL A 28 0.08 -7.59 -5.65
N ILE A 29 -0.25 -8.80 -6.10
CA ILE A 29 -0.23 -9.99 -5.24
C ILE A 29 1.20 -10.29 -4.75
N ASN A 30 2.18 -10.27 -5.64
CA ASN A 30 3.58 -10.55 -5.30
C ASN A 30 4.13 -9.56 -4.29
N LEU A 31 3.83 -8.26 -4.44
CA LEU A 31 4.19 -7.24 -3.47
C LEU A 31 3.55 -7.54 -2.11
N GLY A 32 2.25 -7.88 -2.10
CA GLY A 32 1.55 -8.23 -0.87
C GLY A 32 2.10 -9.48 -0.17
N GLU A 33 2.48 -10.51 -0.93
CA GLU A 33 3.15 -11.70 -0.39
C GLU A 33 4.58 -11.40 0.09
N ASN A 34 5.30 -10.50 -0.57
CA ASN A 34 6.62 -10.06 -0.14
C ASN A 34 6.53 -9.29 1.19
N LEU A 35 5.62 -8.32 1.29
CA LEU A 35 5.32 -7.59 2.52
C LEU A 35 4.96 -8.55 3.66
N LYS A 36 4.06 -9.51 3.40
CA LYS A 36 3.70 -10.55 4.36
C LYS A 36 4.90 -11.34 4.88
N LYS A 37 5.81 -11.77 3.98
CA LYS A 37 7.03 -12.50 4.36
C LYS A 37 7.96 -11.65 5.22
N ARG A 38 8.16 -10.38 4.85
CA ARG A 38 9.01 -9.42 5.58
C ARG A 38 8.45 -9.14 6.98
N LEU A 39 7.14 -9.04 7.10
CA LEU A 39 6.45 -8.79 8.37
C LEU A 39 6.38 -10.01 9.31
N LEU A 40 6.50 -11.24 8.79
CA LEU A 40 6.32 -12.46 9.61
C LEU A 40 7.60 -13.25 9.89
N SER A 41 8.48 -13.41 8.90
CA SER A 41 9.47 -14.49 8.98
C SER A 41 10.80 -14.24 8.27
N TYR A 42 10.82 -13.42 7.23
CA TYR A 42 11.99 -13.23 6.38
C TYR A 42 12.20 -11.75 6.08
N PRO A 43 12.82 -11.01 7.03
CA PRO A 43 13.07 -9.60 6.82
C PRO A 43 14.07 -9.42 5.68
N SER A 44 13.75 -8.51 4.78
CA SER A 44 14.60 -8.11 3.66
C SER A 44 14.44 -6.62 3.39
N GLY A 45 15.41 -6.04 2.68
CA GLY A 45 15.52 -4.59 2.51
C GLY A 45 15.91 -3.89 3.82
N ASN A 46 15.99 -2.57 3.79
CA ASN A 46 16.06 -1.76 5.00
C ASN A 46 14.64 -1.45 5.53
N GLY A 47 14.56 -0.72 6.64
CA GLY A 47 13.28 -0.31 7.23
C GLY A 47 12.49 0.59 6.28
N ASP A 48 13.11 1.66 5.78
CA ASP A 48 12.47 2.59 4.85
C ASP A 48 11.83 1.88 3.64
N ASP A 49 12.50 0.88 3.08
CA ASP A 49 11.96 0.05 1.99
C ASP A 49 10.65 -0.64 2.40
N LEU A 50 10.52 -1.09 3.66
CA LEU A 50 9.29 -1.75 4.15
C LEU A 50 8.15 -0.75 4.27
N ILE A 51 8.43 0.42 4.85
CA ILE A 51 7.43 1.48 5.02
C ILE A 51 6.98 2.03 3.68
N ASN A 52 7.90 2.22 2.75
CA ASN A 52 7.60 2.70 1.40
C ASN A 52 6.73 1.69 0.66
N ASP A 53 7.08 0.40 0.67
CA ASP A 53 6.26 -0.63 0.03
C ASP A 53 4.86 -0.76 0.65
N LEU A 54 4.73 -0.64 1.98
CA LEU A 54 3.44 -0.61 2.66
C LEU A 54 2.61 0.62 2.24
N THR A 55 3.25 1.79 2.19
CA THR A 55 2.61 3.05 1.83
C THR A 55 2.18 3.06 0.36
N ASP A 56 3.03 2.57 -0.55
CA ASP A 56 2.72 2.46 -1.97
C ASP A 56 1.52 1.53 -2.20
N TYR A 57 1.46 0.41 -1.46
CA TYR A 57 0.31 -0.48 -1.51
C TYR A 57 -0.98 0.21 -1.02
N TYR A 58 -0.90 0.92 0.10
CA TYR A 58 -2.02 1.70 0.63
C TYR A 58 -2.51 2.74 -0.39
N VAL A 59 -1.59 3.55 -0.92
CA VAL A 59 -1.89 4.60 -1.91
C VAL A 59 -2.53 4.00 -3.15
N TYR A 60 -2.01 2.85 -3.62
CA TYR A 60 -2.60 2.13 -4.73
C TYR A 60 -4.06 1.74 -4.46
N LEU A 61 -4.34 1.04 -3.36
CA LEU A 61 -5.72 0.64 -3.04
C LEU A 61 -6.63 1.85 -2.83
N ASN A 62 -6.14 2.91 -2.19
CA ASN A 62 -6.91 4.14 -1.97
C ASN A 62 -7.22 4.84 -3.30
N THR A 63 -6.32 4.75 -4.29
CA THR A 63 -6.56 5.22 -5.65
C THR A 63 -7.64 4.39 -6.34
N VAL A 64 -7.58 3.05 -6.23
CA VAL A 64 -8.63 2.17 -6.76
C VAL A 64 -10.00 2.48 -6.15
N LEU A 65 -10.05 2.77 -4.85
CA LEU A 65 -11.29 3.14 -4.16
C LEU A 65 -11.85 4.48 -4.64
N ARG A 66 -11.00 5.49 -4.84
CA ARG A 66 -11.42 6.88 -5.13
C ARG A 66 -11.67 7.17 -6.61
N VAL A 67 -10.99 6.47 -7.51
CA VAL A 67 -11.10 6.71 -8.95
C VAL A 67 -12.18 5.79 -9.53
N PRO A 68 -13.21 6.34 -10.20
CA PRO A 68 -14.22 5.53 -10.89
C PRO A 68 -13.58 4.58 -11.92
N LYS A 69 -14.24 3.44 -12.16
CA LYS A 69 -13.72 2.40 -13.05
C LYS A 69 -13.45 2.91 -14.47
N GLU A 70 -14.24 3.86 -14.97
CA GLU A 70 -14.05 4.48 -16.28
C GLU A 70 -12.74 5.28 -16.36
N GLY A 71 -12.27 5.81 -15.24
CA GLY A 71 -11.02 6.57 -15.12
C GLY A 71 -9.81 5.71 -14.75
N TYR A 72 -10.01 4.50 -14.21
CA TYR A 72 -8.92 3.59 -13.85
C TYR A 72 -9.31 2.10 -13.92
N PRO A 73 -9.62 1.58 -15.12
CA PRO A 73 -10.15 0.22 -15.26
C PRO A 73 -9.16 -0.86 -14.83
N GLU A 74 -7.85 -0.63 -14.99
CA GLU A 74 -6.79 -1.55 -14.58
C GLU A 74 -6.80 -1.77 -13.07
N GLY A 75 -6.87 -0.70 -12.28
CA GLY A 75 -6.92 -0.77 -10.83
C GLY A 75 -8.13 -1.57 -10.30
N HIS A 76 -9.30 -1.36 -10.92
CA HIS A 76 -10.50 -2.12 -10.59
C HIS A 76 -10.38 -3.60 -10.97
N ASN A 77 -9.73 -3.92 -12.09
CA ASN A 77 -9.46 -5.31 -12.47
C ASN A 77 -8.52 -6.00 -11.47
N VAL A 78 -7.51 -5.29 -10.97
CA VAL A 78 -6.63 -5.80 -9.92
C VAL A 78 -7.39 -6.02 -8.61
N ALA A 79 -8.29 -5.13 -8.21
CA ALA A 79 -9.12 -5.35 -7.03
C ALA A 79 -9.97 -6.65 -7.17
N GLU A 80 -10.52 -6.93 -8.34
CA GLU A 80 -11.23 -8.20 -8.60
C GLU A 80 -10.30 -9.42 -8.54
N ILE A 81 -9.05 -9.29 -9.00
CA ILE A 81 -8.03 -10.34 -8.86
C ILE A 81 -7.69 -10.57 -7.38
N LEU A 82 -7.49 -9.49 -6.61
CA LEU A 82 -7.24 -9.57 -5.17
C LEU A 82 -8.42 -10.22 -4.43
N LYS A 83 -9.67 -9.88 -4.78
CA LYS A 83 -10.86 -10.55 -4.21
C LYS A 83 -10.83 -12.06 -4.44
N LYS A 84 -10.52 -12.50 -5.66
CA LYS A 84 -10.37 -13.92 -6.00
C LYS A 84 -9.22 -14.59 -5.24
N HIS A 85 -8.19 -13.83 -4.88
CA HIS A 85 -7.05 -14.28 -4.09
C HIS A 85 -7.31 -14.28 -2.57
N GLY A 86 -8.48 -13.82 -2.11
CA GLY A 86 -8.80 -13.71 -0.68
C GLY A 86 -8.39 -12.39 -0.03
N GLY A 87 -7.99 -11.40 -0.84
CA GLY A 87 -7.59 -10.05 -0.43
C GLY A 87 -6.07 -9.82 -0.43
N PRO A 88 -5.63 -8.61 -0.04
CA PRO A 88 -4.21 -8.28 0.09
C PRO A 88 -3.53 -9.17 1.15
N PRO A 89 -2.48 -9.94 0.81
CA PRO A 89 -1.93 -10.94 1.74
C PRO A 89 -1.39 -10.38 3.06
N HIS A 90 -0.77 -9.20 3.03
CA HIS A 90 -0.08 -8.59 4.17
C HIS A 90 -1.03 -7.96 5.20
N ILE A 91 -2.31 -7.74 4.87
CA ILE A 91 -3.27 -7.18 5.84
C ILE A 91 -3.99 -8.25 6.67
N LEU A 92 -3.84 -9.53 6.30
CA LEU A 92 -4.52 -10.68 6.92
C LEU A 92 -3.73 -11.28 8.09
N ILE A 93 -2.59 -10.69 8.44
CA ILE A 93 -1.65 -11.23 9.43
C ILE A 93 -1.66 -10.41 10.71
N SER A 94 -1.30 -11.07 11.81
CA SER A 94 -0.92 -10.39 13.05
C SER A 94 0.59 -10.23 13.06
N ILE A 95 1.07 -9.00 13.20
CA ILE A 95 2.51 -8.72 13.28
C ILE A 95 3.01 -8.84 14.72
N ASN A 96 4.29 -9.15 14.89
CA ASN A 96 4.97 -9.21 16.17
C ASN A 96 5.94 -8.02 16.26
N ASP A 97 5.63 -7.07 17.14
CA ASP A 97 6.38 -5.81 17.27
C ASP A 97 7.85 -6.05 17.63
N ASP A 98 8.14 -7.02 18.50
CA ASP A 98 9.51 -7.34 18.89
C ASP A 98 10.32 -7.91 17.71
N PHE A 99 9.67 -8.66 16.83
CA PHE A 99 10.29 -9.15 15.60
C PHE A 99 10.62 -7.99 14.67
N ILE A 100 9.63 -7.14 14.33
CA ILE A 100 9.85 -6.00 13.43
C ILE A 100 10.90 -5.04 13.99
N ARG A 101 10.82 -4.73 15.30
CA ARG A 101 11.77 -3.86 16.00
C ARG A 101 13.21 -4.36 15.85
N LYS A 102 13.42 -5.66 16.08
CA LYS A 102 14.76 -6.28 15.96
C LYS A 102 15.22 -6.40 14.51
N SER A 103 14.31 -6.69 13.59
CA SER A 103 14.64 -6.89 12.17
C SER A 103 15.04 -5.61 11.45
N TYR A 104 14.41 -4.48 11.80
CA TYR A 104 14.60 -3.21 11.10
C TYR A 104 15.20 -2.10 11.97
N ASN A 105 15.55 -2.41 13.23
CA ASN A 105 16.04 -1.45 14.22
C ASN A 105 15.10 -0.25 14.42
N TYR A 106 13.80 -0.51 14.37
CA TYR A 106 12.77 0.51 14.52
C TYR A 106 12.62 0.98 15.95
N SER A 107 12.32 2.27 16.08
CA SER A 107 11.76 2.91 17.26
C SER A 107 10.29 2.53 17.44
N GLU A 108 9.74 2.85 18.61
CA GLU A 108 8.31 2.70 18.87
C GLU A 108 7.45 3.52 17.89
N VAL A 109 7.92 4.69 17.48
CA VAL A 109 7.23 5.56 16.51
C VAL A 109 7.13 4.87 15.15
N GLU A 110 8.21 4.25 14.67
CA GLU A 110 8.20 3.53 13.38
C GLU A 110 7.33 2.27 13.43
N ILE A 111 7.32 1.55 14.57
CA ILE A 111 6.40 0.42 14.78
C ILE A 111 4.95 0.87 14.73
N ASN A 112 4.61 1.98 15.39
CA ASN A 112 3.25 2.54 15.33
C ASN A 112 2.87 2.93 13.90
N HIS A 113 3.81 3.51 13.13
CA HIS A 113 3.57 3.84 11.74
C HIS A 113 3.30 2.60 10.87
N VAL A 114 4.01 1.48 11.08
CA VAL A 114 3.68 0.19 10.43
C VAL A 114 2.23 -0.21 10.73
N HIS A 115 1.81 -0.14 11.99
CA HIS A 115 0.44 -0.49 12.40
C HIS A 115 -0.61 0.41 11.77
N GLU A 116 -0.37 1.72 11.73
CA GLU A 116 -1.25 2.71 11.11
C GLU A 116 -1.46 2.41 9.63
N VAL A 117 -0.39 2.24 8.84
CA VAL A 117 -0.52 1.94 7.41
C VAL A 117 -1.22 0.59 7.17
N LEU A 118 -0.95 -0.43 7.98
CA LEU A 118 -1.67 -1.71 7.90
C LEU A 118 -3.16 -1.55 8.23
N GLN A 119 -3.52 -0.74 9.21
CA GLN A 119 -4.91 -0.47 9.58
C GLN A 119 -5.64 0.32 8.50
N ASP A 120 -5.02 1.34 7.93
CA ASP A 120 -5.58 2.15 6.86
C ASP A 120 -5.78 1.31 5.60
N THR A 121 -4.80 0.44 5.28
CA THR A 121 -4.92 -0.50 4.16
C THR A 121 -6.07 -1.49 4.38
N ARG A 122 -6.24 -2.02 5.61
CA ARG A 122 -7.41 -2.85 5.97
C ARG A 122 -8.72 -2.11 5.79
N GLN A 123 -8.76 -0.83 6.19
CA GLN A 123 -9.97 -0.02 6.04
C GLN A 123 -10.32 0.18 4.58
N VAL A 124 -9.38 0.65 3.75
CA VAL A 124 -9.59 0.83 2.31
C VAL A 124 -10.06 -0.47 1.66
N TRP A 125 -9.45 -1.60 2.01
CA TRP A 125 -9.87 -2.89 1.47
C TRP A 125 -11.31 -3.27 1.86
N ARG A 126 -11.74 -2.99 3.10
CA ARG A 126 -13.13 -3.20 3.53
C ARG A 126 -14.10 -2.33 2.73
N GLU A 127 -13.73 -1.09 2.45
CA GLU A 127 -14.55 -0.17 1.65
C GLU A 127 -14.67 -0.67 0.19
N ILE A 128 -13.57 -1.12 -0.42
CA ILE A 128 -13.56 -1.73 -1.78
C ILE A 128 -14.45 -2.98 -1.86
N THR A 129 -14.51 -3.77 -0.78
CA THR A 129 -15.26 -5.03 -0.74
C THR A 129 -16.68 -4.88 -0.22
N GLY A 130 -17.10 -3.69 0.20
CA GLY A 130 -18.42 -3.46 0.80
C GLY A 130 -18.60 -4.16 2.16
N GLY A 131 -17.49 -4.47 2.85
CA GLY A 131 -17.46 -5.22 4.12
C GLY A 131 -17.73 -4.38 5.38
N GLY A 132 -18.17 -3.14 5.22
CA GLY A 132 -18.67 -2.29 6.30
C GLY A 132 -20.14 -1.97 6.06
N ASN A 133 -20.98 -2.08 7.09
CA ASN A 133 -22.38 -1.71 7.07
C ASN A 133 -22.62 -0.34 6.41
N GLY A 134 -23.81 -0.17 5.85
CA GLY A 134 -24.25 0.92 4.97
C GLY A 134 -23.98 2.36 5.43
N TYR A 135 -24.54 3.28 4.63
CA TYR A 135 -24.32 4.73 4.62
C TYR A 135 -23.15 5.16 3.73
N TYR A 136 -23.38 5.19 2.42
CA TYR A 136 -23.44 6.48 1.72
C TYR A 136 -24.56 6.45 0.69
N HIS A 137 -25.43 7.43 0.83
CA HIS A 137 -26.60 7.69 0.03
C HIS A 137 -26.22 8.00 -1.42
N GLN A 138 -27.05 7.50 -2.34
CA GLN A 138 -27.26 8.16 -3.61
C GLN A 138 -27.69 9.62 -3.35
N SER A 139 -27.01 10.53 -4.03
CA SER A 139 -27.55 11.83 -4.45
C SER A 139 -26.76 12.32 -5.65
#